data_AF-A0A2H5WAH0-F1
#
_entry.id   AF-A0A2H5WAH0-F1
#
_cell.length_a   1.000
_cell.length_b   1.000
_cell.length_c   1.000
_cell.angle_alpha   90.00
_cell.angle_beta   90.00
_cell.angle_gamma   90.00
#
_symmetry.space_group_name_H-M   'P 1'
#
loop_
_entity.id
_entity.type
_entity.pdbx_description
1 polymer ?
#
loop_
_entity_poly.entity_id
_entity_poly.type
_entity_poly.pdbx_seq_one_letter_code
_entity_poly.pdbx_strand_id
1 'polypeptide(L)'
;MGLLKRQREILIGLILGDGYLQKTGRRSARLRLEHSEKQKEYIFWKYEQFRHLMQAPPHLVERWNPIWRRTYRYWRCQTYSTPVLGRYRRRFYADGRKRIPEDIDTLLKSPLSLAVWYMDDGYYDRRDRSACIYLPSYGPDELERLCQALQRNFDLRPKVVWKKGRYPCLYFPVEETRKLFALIGEHVIPAMRYKLPPNPVTTEGAKPEGPAPRTPSSTAESSQGQDAVLPDAGDVRDEDIVCPPEESGEW
;
A
#
# COMPACT_ATOMS: atom_id res chain seq x y z
N MET A 1 -4.85 -28.32 4.37
CA MET A 1 -5.85 -27.33 3.90
C MET A 1 -5.27 -26.49 2.77
N GLY A 2 -6.03 -26.27 1.71
CA GLY A 2 -5.64 -25.39 0.59
C GLY A 2 -6.14 -23.96 0.79
N LEU A 3 -5.54 -23.00 0.09
CA LEU A 3 -6.02 -21.62 0.05
C LEU A 3 -7.18 -21.49 -0.93
N LEU A 4 -8.20 -20.70 -0.59
CA LEU A 4 -9.26 -20.31 -1.54
C LEU A 4 -8.69 -19.42 -2.66
N LYS A 5 -9.40 -19.31 -3.80
CA LYS A 5 -8.96 -18.48 -4.94
C LYS A 5 -8.62 -17.05 -4.51
N ARG A 6 -9.55 -16.38 -3.82
CA ARG A 6 -9.36 -15.02 -3.28
C ARG A 6 -8.13 -14.91 -2.38
N GLN A 7 -7.93 -15.88 -1.48
CA GLN A 7 -6.77 -15.89 -0.59
C GLN A 7 -5.45 -16.06 -1.32
N ARG A 8 -5.42 -16.86 -2.40
CA ARG A 8 -4.22 -16.98 -3.25
C ARG A 8 -3.90 -15.65 -3.93
N GLU A 9 -4.91 -14.97 -4.46
CA GLU A 9 -4.74 -13.67 -5.11
C GLU A 9 -4.21 -12.62 -4.12
N ILE A 10 -4.81 -12.52 -2.93
CA ILE A 10 -4.33 -11.63 -1.87
C ILE A 10 -2.91 -12.00 -1.45
N LEU A 11 -2.63 -13.29 -1.27
CA LEU A 11 -1.31 -13.76 -0.86
C LEU A 11 -0.21 -13.36 -1.86
N ILE A 12 -0.48 -13.43 -3.18
CA ILE A 12 0.49 -12.96 -4.18
C ILE A 12 0.78 -11.47 -4.00
N GLY A 13 -0.26 -10.64 -3.83
CA GLY A 13 -0.08 -9.21 -3.56
C GLY A 13 0.71 -8.94 -2.29
N LEU A 14 0.41 -9.66 -1.20
CA LEU A 14 1.15 -9.55 0.06
C LEU A 14 2.61 -9.97 -0.08
N ILE A 15 2.91 -11.05 -0.80
CA ILE A 15 4.30 -11.51 -0.99
C ILE A 15 5.09 -10.49 -1.80
N LEU A 16 4.48 -9.82 -2.78
CA LEU A 16 5.14 -8.74 -3.52
C LEU A 16 5.32 -7.51 -2.62
N GLY A 17 4.33 -7.21 -1.78
CA GLY A 17 4.29 -6.13 -0.79
C GLY A 17 4.94 -6.42 0.57
N ASP A 18 4.26 -6.01 1.64
CA ASP A 18 4.75 -6.02 3.04
C ASP A 18 4.76 -7.42 3.69
N GLY A 19 4.18 -8.42 3.02
CA GLY A 19 4.10 -9.78 3.54
C GLY A 19 5.44 -10.50 3.55
N TYR A 20 5.83 -11.03 4.71
CA TYR A 20 7.02 -11.86 4.84
C TYR A 20 6.69 -13.33 5.07
N LEU A 21 7.09 -14.21 4.14
CA LEU A 21 6.99 -15.65 4.33
C LEU A 21 8.20 -16.19 5.09
N GLN A 22 8.20 -16.17 6.42
CA GLN A 22 9.30 -16.70 7.23
C GLN A 22 9.45 -18.23 7.06
N LYS A 23 10.70 -18.70 6.84
CA LYS A 23 11.03 -20.13 6.85
C LYS A 23 10.82 -20.69 8.26
N THR A 24 10.16 -21.83 8.39
CA THR A 24 9.99 -22.51 9.69
C THR A 24 10.44 -23.97 9.64
N GLY A 25 11.04 -24.40 8.53
CA GLY A 25 11.43 -25.78 8.27
C GLY A 25 11.85 -25.95 6.81
N ARG A 26 12.14 -27.18 6.39
CA ARG A 26 12.60 -27.47 5.01
C ARG A 26 11.53 -27.20 3.96
N ARG A 27 10.27 -27.53 4.25
CA ARG A 27 9.14 -27.47 3.30
C ARG A 27 8.02 -26.51 3.68
N SER A 28 8.10 -25.90 4.87
CA SER A 28 7.03 -25.09 5.46
C SER A 28 7.47 -23.66 5.75
N ALA A 29 6.52 -22.75 5.71
CA ALA A 29 6.71 -21.35 6.04
C ALA A 29 5.48 -20.81 6.77
N ARG A 30 5.62 -19.65 7.40
CA ARG A 30 4.50 -18.85 7.94
C ARG A 30 4.51 -17.47 7.32
N LEU A 31 3.33 -16.92 7.07
CA LEU A 31 3.15 -15.51 6.72
C LEU A 31 3.17 -14.67 7.99
N ARG A 32 4.06 -13.67 8.04
CA ARG A 32 4.11 -12.60 9.04
C ARG A 32 3.63 -11.31 8.39
N LEU A 33 2.79 -10.58 9.12
CA LEU A 33 2.26 -9.29 8.73
C LEU A 33 2.51 -8.29 9.86
N GLU A 34 2.91 -7.09 9.49
CA GLU A 34 3.16 -5.98 10.41
C GLU A 34 2.77 -4.68 9.72
N HIS A 35 2.08 -3.80 10.43
CA HIS A 35 1.73 -2.47 9.95
C HIS A 35 1.83 -1.45 11.08
N SER A 36 2.11 -0.20 10.75
CA SER A 36 2.05 0.89 11.73
C SER A 36 0.65 1.07 12.31
N GLU A 37 0.54 1.73 13.48
CA GLU A 37 -0.75 2.09 14.08
C GLU A 37 -1.68 2.82 13.10
N LYS A 38 -1.14 3.66 12.20
CA LYS A 38 -1.91 4.40 11.19
C LYS A 38 -2.63 3.49 10.18
N GLN A 39 -2.22 2.23 10.06
CA GLN A 39 -2.76 1.24 9.12
C GLN A 39 -3.40 0.04 9.84
N LYS A 40 -3.86 0.24 11.08
CA LYS A 40 -4.51 -0.79 11.89
C LYS A 40 -5.66 -1.47 11.15
N GLU A 41 -6.57 -0.71 10.54
CA GLU A 41 -7.72 -1.25 9.82
C GLU A 41 -7.28 -2.17 8.68
N TYR A 42 -6.16 -1.87 8.04
CA TYR A 42 -5.65 -2.67 6.93
C TYR A 42 -5.10 -4.02 7.40
N ILE A 43 -4.33 -4.07 8.50
CA ILE A 43 -3.88 -5.37 9.03
C ILE A 43 -5.04 -6.22 9.57
N PHE A 44 -6.08 -5.59 10.15
CA PHE A 44 -7.29 -6.31 10.55
C PHE A 44 -8.07 -6.85 9.33
N TRP A 45 -8.13 -6.10 8.23
CA TRP A 45 -8.66 -6.62 6.97
C TRP A 45 -7.85 -7.83 6.50
N LYS A 46 -6.51 -7.75 6.46
CA LYS A 46 -5.64 -8.88 6.07
C LYS A 46 -5.87 -10.09 6.98
N TYR A 47 -5.98 -9.88 8.30
CA TYR A 47 -6.30 -10.94 9.25
C TYR A 47 -7.60 -11.66 8.89
N GLU A 48 -8.68 -10.92 8.64
CA GLU A 48 -9.98 -11.52 8.33
C GLU A 48 -9.92 -12.38 7.05
N GLN A 49 -9.16 -11.96 6.03
CA GLN A 49 -8.99 -12.75 4.81
C GLN A 49 -8.30 -14.10 5.05
N PHE A 50 -7.54 -14.24 6.13
CA PHE A 50 -6.77 -15.45 6.47
C PHE A 50 -7.10 -16.00 7.86
N ARG A 51 -8.24 -15.62 8.46
CA ARG A 51 -8.56 -15.87 9.88
C ARG A 51 -8.35 -17.32 10.31
N HIS A 52 -8.77 -18.27 9.49
CA HIS A 52 -8.64 -19.71 9.76
C HIS A 52 -7.20 -20.25 9.71
N LEU A 53 -6.24 -19.46 9.23
CA LEU A 53 -4.81 -19.79 9.22
C LEU A 53 -4.03 -19.04 10.30
N MET A 54 -4.64 -18.07 10.98
CA MET A 54 -3.96 -17.16 11.90
C MET A 54 -3.84 -17.78 13.30
N GLN A 55 -2.69 -17.56 13.94
CA GLN A 55 -2.45 -18.05 15.31
C GLN A 55 -3.25 -17.25 16.35
N ALA A 56 -3.39 -15.95 16.11
CA ALA A 56 -4.11 -15.00 16.95
C ALA A 56 -4.54 -13.78 16.12
N PRO A 57 -5.53 -13.00 16.60
CA PRO A 57 -5.81 -11.66 16.06
C PRO A 57 -4.58 -10.74 16.07
N PRO A 58 -4.55 -9.68 15.24
CA PRO A 58 -3.50 -8.67 15.32
C PRO A 58 -3.41 -8.06 16.71
N HIS A 59 -2.20 -7.91 17.22
CA HIS A 59 -1.94 -7.32 18.53
C HIS A 59 -0.93 -6.18 18.44
N LEU A 60 -1.10 -5.21 19.32
CA LEU A 60 -0.24 -4.03 19.42
C LEU A 60 1.13 -4.42 20.00
N VAL A 61 2.18 -3.86 19.43
CA VAL A 61 3.57 -3.97 19.86
C VAL A 61 4.18 -2.57 19.85
N GLU A 62 4.92 -2.27 20.91
CA GLU A 62 5.66 -1.02 21.04
C GLU A 62 7.16 -1.30 20.97
N ARG A 63 7.90 -0.49 20.22
CA ARG A 63 9.35 -0.62 20.05
C ARG A 63 10.01 0.74 20.26
N TRP A 64 10.86 0.84 21.28
CA TRP A 64 11.73 1.99 21.45
C TRP A 64 12.83 1.97 20.38
N ASN A 65 12.98 3.07 19.64
CA ASN A 65 14.09 3.26 18.73
C ASN A 65 15.14 4.17 19.38
N PRO A 66 16.35 3.67 19.69
CA PRO A 66 17.37 4.47 20.38
C PRO A 66 17.97 5.57 19.51
N ILE A 67 18.01 5.38 18.18
CA ILE A 67 18.59 6.34 17.23
C ILE A 67 17.71 7.58 17.14
N TRP A 68 16.40 7.37 16.98
CA TRP A 68 15.43 8.46 16.84
C TRP A 68 14.80 8.91 18.16
N ARG A 69 15.15 8.24 19.26
CA ARG A 69 14.64 8.50 20.63
C ARG A 69 13.11 8.59 20.68
N ARG A 70 12.44 7.67 19.98
CA ARG A 70 10.97 7.60 19.93
C ARG A 70 10.47 6.17 19.99
N THR A 71 9.32 5.98 20.62
CA THR A 71 8.58 4.72 20.60
C THR A 71 7.71 4.67 19.36
N TYR A 72 7.80 3.58 18.63
CA TYR A 72 6.91 3.28 17.53
C TYR A 72 5.92 2.19 17.90
N ARG A 73 4.71 2.32 17.37
CA ARG A 73 3.58 1.43 17.62
C ARG A 73 3.21 0.70 16.33
N TYR A 74 3.15 -0.62 16.41
CA TYR A 74 2.86 -1.49 15.27
C TYR A 74 1.86 -2.57 15.67
N TRP A 75 1.01 -2.96 14.74
CA TRP A 75 0.16 -4.13 14.87
C TRP A 75 0.81 -5.28 14.11
N ARG A 76 0.83 -6.47 14.72
CA ARG A 76 1.38 -7.67 14.07
C ARG A 76 0.46 -8.87 14.21
N CYS A 77 0.46 -9.73 13.20
CA CYS A 77 -0.13 -11.07 13.28
C CYS A 77 0.67 -12.06 12.42
N GLN A 78 0.44 -13.35 12.65
CA GLN A 78 1.09 -14.40 11.86
C GLN A 78 0.23 -15.65 11.75
N THR A 79 0.43 -16.35 10.64
CA THR A 79 -0.21 -17.63 10.37
C THR A 79 0.49 -18.79 11.08
N TYR A 80 -0.20 -19.91 11.26
CA TYR A 80 0.47 -21.19 11.54
C TYR A 80 1.41 -21.55 10.40
N SER A 81 2.44 -22.34 10.72
CA SER A 81 3.33 -22.86 9.69
C SER A 81 2.59 -23.86 8.80
N THR A 82 2.70 -23.70 7.48
CA THR A 82 2.10 -24.65 6.54
C THR A 82 3.04 -24.99 5.37
N PRO A 83 2.95 -26.23 4.83
CA PRO A 83 3.62 -26.58 3.57
C PRO A 83 3.14 -25.78 2.36
N VAL A 84 1.89 -25.28 2.41
CA VAL A 84 1.31 -24.46 1.33
C VAL A 84 2.08 -23.15 1.19
N LEU A 85 2.25 -22.42 2.29
CA LEU A 85 3.06 -21.20 2.31
C LEU A 85 4.53 -21.49 1.99
N GLY A 86 5.03 -22.66 2.40
CA GLY A 86 6.37 -23.11 2.03
C GLY A 86 6.58 -23.28 0.51
N ARG A 87 5.54 -23.64 -0.26
CA ARG A 87 5.61 -23.66 -1.74
C ARG A 87 5.77 -22.26 -2.32
N TYR A 88 5.02 -21.28 -1.81
CA TYR A 88 5.17 -19.89 -2.22
C TYR A 88 6.55 -19.34 -1.83
N ARG A 89 7.02 -19.64 -0.61
CA ARG A 89 8.36 -19.20 -0.16
C ARG A 89 9.45 -19.66 -1.12
N ARG A 90 9.43 -20.92 -1.57
CA ARG A 90 10.45 -21.43 -2.50
C ARG A 90 10.44 -20.73 -3.86
N ARG A 91 9.31 -20.19 -4.30
CA ARG A 91 9.21 -19.39 -5.54
C ARG A 91 9.70 -17.96 -5.35
N PHE A 92 9.32 -17.33 -4.25
CA PHE A 92 9.55 -15.89 -4.04
C PHE A 92 10.78 -15.58 -3.16
N TYR A 93 11.52 -16.58 -2.67
CA TYR A 93 12.71 -16.36 -1.84
C TYR A 93 13.85 -17.30 -2.22
N ALA A 94 15.02 -16.73 -2.49
CA ALA A 94 16.29 -17.44 -2.67
C ALA A 94 17.32 -16.86 -1.67
N ASP A 95 18.07 -17.73 -0.99
CA ASP A 95 19.11 -17.32 -0.04
C ASP A 95 18.66 -16.29 1.01
N GLY A 96 17.40 -16.44 1.46
CA GLY A 96 16.78 -15.56 2.46
C GLY A 96 16.23 -14.25 1.90
N ARG A 97 16.60 -13.86 0.67
CA ARG A 97 16.16 -12.64 0.00
C ARG A 97 14.92 -12.87 -0.86
N LYS A 98 14.06 -11.86 -0.97
CA LYS A 98 12.89 -11.89 -1.85
C LYS A 98 13.38 -11.83 -3.30
N ARG A 99 12.74 -12.60 -4.18
CA ARG A 99 13.00 -12.60 -5.63
C ARG A 99 11.70 -12.63 -6.42
N ILE A 100 11.76 -12.18 -7.66
CA ILE A 100 10.69 -12.33 -8.64
C ILE A 100 10.88 -13.64 -9.41
N PRO A 101 9.96 -14.61 -9.28
CA PRO A 101 10.08 -15.88 -9.98
C PRO A 101 9.90 -15.72 -11.49
N GLU A 102 10.44 -16.65 -12.26
CA GLU A 102 10.32 -16.65 -13.73
C GLU A 102 8.88 -16.79 -14.20
N ASP A 103 8.04 -17.50 -13.44
CA ASP A 103 6.62 -17.73 -13.71
C ASP A 103 5.71 -16.61 -13.15
N ILE A 104 6.23 -15.41 -12.87
CA ILE A 104 5.48 -14.31 -12.25
C ILE A 104 4.26 -13.89 -13.08
N ASP A 105 4.33 -13.93 -14.41
CA ASP A 105 3.20 -13.67 -15.32
C ASP A 105 2.08 -14.71 -15.16
N THR A 106 2.41 -15.93 -14.74
CA THR A 106 1.42 -16.95 -14.42
C THR A 106 0.76 -16.73 -13.04
N LEU A 107 1.48 -16.08 -12.12
CA LEU A 107 1.08 -15.89 -10.72
C LEU A 107 0.31 -14.58 -10.50
N LEU A 108 0.80 -13.47 -11.06
CA LEU A 108 0.24 -12.13 -10.91
C LEU A 108 -0.78 -11.83 -12.02
N LYS A 109 -1.99 -12.39 -11.90
CA LYS A 109 -3.07 -12.24 -12.89
C LYS A 109 -4.30 -11.49 -12.40
N SER A 110 -4.48 -11.39 -11.08
CA SER A 110 -5.69 -10.81 -10.51
C SER A 110 -5.51 -9.32 -10.25
N PRO A 111 -6.45 -8.46 -10.66
CA PRO A 111 -6.50 -7.07 -10.23
C PRO A 111 -6.47 -6.92 -8.70
N LEU A 112 -7.04 -7.87 -7.95
CA LEU A 112 -6.95 -7.90 -6.49
C LEU A 112 -5.52 -8.09 -5.98
N SER A 113 -4.70 -8.92 -6.65
CA SER A 113 -3.28 -9.09 -6.30
C SER A 113 -2.52 -7.78 -6.49
N LEU A 114 -2.76 -7.09 -7.61
CA LEU A 114 -2.15 -5.80 -7.90
C LEU A 114 -2.64 -4.71 -6.94
N ALA A 115 -3.92 -4.73 -6.57
CA ALA A 115 -4.48 -3.80 -5.58
C ALA A 115 -3.84 -3.97 -4.20
N VAL A 116 -3.66 -5.20 -3.73
CA VAL A 116 -3.00 -5.48 -2.45
C VAL A 116 -1.54 -5.05 -2.49
N TRP A 117 -0.83 -5.33 -3.59
CA TRP A 117 0.54 -4.87 -3.76
C TRP A 117 0.65 -3.34 -3.75
N TYR A 118 -0.25 -2.64 -4.45
CA TYR A 118 -0.33 -1.18 -4.43
C TYR A 118 -0.71 -0.63 -3.05
N MET A 119 -1.63 -1.28 -2.32
CA MET A 119 -1.97 -0.86 -0.96
C MET A 119 -0.79 -1.00 0.00
N ASP A 120 0.11 -1.96 -0.22
CA ASP A 120 1.34 -2.12 0.57
C ASP A 120 2.37 -1.05 0.17
N ASP A 121 2.91 -1.13 -1.04
CA ASP A 121 4.09 -0.36 -1.47
C ASP A 121 3.79 0.84 -2.39
N GLY A 122 2.52 1.04 -2.72
CA GLY A 122 2.08 2.07 -3.66
C GLY A 122 1.95 3.46 -3.04
N TYR A 123 2.20 4.47 -3.87
CA TYR A 123 2.01 5.88 -3.57
C TYR A 123 1.40 6.61 -4.77
N TYR A 124 0.62 7.65 -4.53
CA TYR A 124 0.08 8.54 -5.55
C TYR A 124 0.62 9.95 -5.35
N ASP A 125 1.37 10.44 -6.33
CA ASP A 125 1.84 11.81 -6.37
C ASP A 125 0.72 12.71 -6.90
N ARG A 126 0.19 13.58 -6.04
CA ARG A 126 -0.90 14.50 -6.39
C ARG A 126 -0.47 15.60 -7.35
N ARG A 127 0.80 16.03 -7.29
CA ARG A 127 1.35 17.11 -8.12
C ARG A 127 1.52 16.62 -9.55
N ASP A 128 2.17 15.46 -9.69
CA ASP A 128 2.47 14.89 -11.01
C ASP A 128 1.34 14.02 -11.54
N ARG A 129 0.33 13.74 -10.70
CA ARG A 129 -0.81 12.85 -10.98
C ARG A 129 -0.34 11.47 -11.45
N SER A 130 0.69 10.96 -10.79
CA SER A 130 1.39 9.74 -11.16
C SER A 130 1.42 8.76 -9.99
N ALA A 131 1.38 7.46 -10.28
CA ALA A 131 1.50 6.41 -9.30
C ALA A 131 2.91 5.81 -9.29
N CYS A 132 3.31 5.34 -8.13
CA CYS A 132 4.58 4.65 -7.89
C CYS A 132 4.33 3.39 -7.07
N ILE A 133 5.07 2.31 -7.32
CA ILE A 133 5.18 1.15 -6.43
C ILE A 133 6.65 0.96 -6.09
N TYR A 134 7.01 1.14 -4.82
CA TYR A 134 8.37 0.91 -4.36
C TYR A 134 8.72 -0.57 -4.38
N LEU A 135 9.96 -0.87 -4.75
CA LEU A 135 10.44 -2.25 -4.84
C LEU A 135 11.67 -2.44 -3.93
N PRO A 136 11.86 -3.66 -3.38
CA PRO A 136 13.17 -4.11 -2.93
C PRO A 136 14.23 -3.97 -4.03
N SER A 137 15.52 -4.06 -3.66
CA SER A 137 16.65 -4.02 -4.61
C SER A 137 16.74 -5.27 -5.49
N TYR A 138 15.74 -5.47 -6.35
CA TYR A 138 15.71 -6.52 -7.36
C TYR A 138 16.74 -6.28 -8.47
N GLY A 139 17.22 -7.37 -9.07
CA GLY A 139 18.10 -7.30 -10.23
C GLY A 139 17.38 -6.81 -11.51
N PRO A 140 18.13 -6.37 -12.53
CA PRO A 140 17.56 -5.90 -13.80
C PRO A 140 16.57 -6.88 -14.44
N ASP A 141 16.92 -8.18 -14.48
CA ASP A 141 16.06 -9.21 -15.08
C ASP A 141 14.73 -9.40 -14.32
N GLU A 142 14.76 -9.25 -13.00
CA GLU A 142 13.57 -9.33 -12.15
C GLU A 142 12.64 -8.13 -12.37
N LEU A 143 13.22 -6.93 -12.49
CA LEU A 143 12.50 -5.70 -12.80
C LEU A 143 11.88 -5.77 -14.20
N GLU A 144 12.62 -6.26 -15.19
CA GLU A 144 12.10 -6.47 -16.53
C GLU A 144 10.94 -7.49 -16.54
N ARG A 145 11.10 -8.63 -15.84
CA ARG A 145 10.03 -9.63 -15.70
C ARG A 145 8.77 -9.03 -15.09
N LEU A 146 8.89 -8.17 -14.07
CA LEU A 146 7.73 -7.47 -13.50
C LEU A 146 7.04 -6.57 -14.52
N CYS A 147 7.79 -5.74 -15.25
CA CYS A 147 7.23 -4.89 -16.29
C CYS A 147 6.54 -5.70 -17.39
N GLN A 148 7.14 -6.81 -17.83
CA GLN A 148 6.55 -7.70 -18.83
C GLN A 148 5.26 -8.36 -18.31
N ALA A 149 5.24 -8.81 -17.06
CA ALA A 149 4.04 -9.40 -16.45
C ALA A 149 2.90 -8.38 -16.35
N LEU A 150 3.21 -7.14 -15.95
CA LEU A 150 2.21 -6.07 -15.88
C LEU A 150 1.65 -5.70 -17.25
N GLN A 151 2.50 -5.64 -18.28
CA GLN A 151 2.06 -5.39 -19.64
C GLN A 151 1.18 -6.52 -20.17
N ARG A 152 1.60 -7.77 -20.00
CA ARG A 152 0.87 -8.94 -20.55
C ARG A 152 -0.47 -9.16 -19.88
N ASN A 153 -0.54 -9.00 -18.56
CA ASN A 153 -1.73 -9.36 -17.79
C ASN A 153 -2.71 -8.21 -17.57
N PHE A 154 -2.25 -6.96 -17.65
CA PHE A 154 -3.06 -5.78 -17.29
C PHE A 154 -2.98 -4.63 -18.29
N ASP A 155 -2.21 -4.77 -19.38
CA ASP A 155 -1.92 -3.68 -20.33
C ASP A 155 -1.36 -2.41 -19.65
N LEU A 156 -0.50 -2.63 -18.64
CA LEU A 156 0.19 -1.57 -17.91
C LEU A 156 1.67 -1.50 -18.29
N ARG A 157 2.15 -0.29 -18.60
CA ARG A 157 3.54 0.02 -19.00
C ARG A 157 4.26 0.92 -18.00
N PRO A 158 4.53 0.46 -16.78
CA PRO A 158 5.36 1.23 -15.87
C PRO A 158 6.79 1.36 -16.40
N LYS A 159 7.46 2.44 -16.00
CA LYS A 159 8.90 2.64 -16.18
C LYS A 159 9.60 2.31 -14.87
N VAL A 160 10.77 1.69 -14.94
CA VAL A 160 11.62 1.55 -13.76
C VAL A 160 12.34 2.87 -13.53
N VAL A 161 12.17 3.46 -12.35
CA VAL A 161 12.90 4.66 -11.91
C VAL A 161 13.62 4.40 -10.59
N TRP A 162 14.76 5.05 -10.39
CA TRP A 162 15.56 4.90 -9.18
C TRP A 162 15.41 6.13 -8.29
N LYS A 163 14.77 5.96 -7.13
CA LYS A 163 14.62 7.03 -6.14
C LYS A 163 15.83 7.06 -5.22
N LYS A 164 16.34 8.27 -4.96
CA LYS A 164 17.57 8.52 -4.15
C LYS A 164 18.77 7.67 -4.61
N GLY A 165 18.82 7.32 -5.90
CA GLY A 165 19.88 6.50 -6.51
C GLY A 165 19.95 5.04 -6.06
N ARG A 166 19.07 4.56 -5.18
CA ARG A 166 19.19 3.24 -4.54
C ARG A 166 17.94 2.37 -4.61
N TYR A 167 16.76 2.97 -4.60
CA TYR A 167 15.51 2.23 -4.47
C TYR A 167 14.76 2.21 -5.79
N PRO A 168 14.64 1.06 -6.46
CA PRO A 168 13.87 0.96 -7.69
C PRO A 168 12.38 1.12 -7.39
N CYS A 169 11.67 1.70 -8.34
CA CYS A 169 10.24 1.94 -8.27
C CYS A 169 9.61 1.74 -9.65
N LEU A 170 8.44 1.11 -9.69
CA LEU A 170 7.59 1.11 -10.87
C LEU A 170 6.84 2.43 -10.93
N TYR A 171 7.27 3.31 -11.82
CA TYR A 171 6.65 4.60 -12.09
C TYR A 171 5.61 4.47 -13.19
N PHE A 172 4.38 4.88 -12.89
CA PHE A 172 3.27 4.93 -13.83
C PHE A 172 3.06 6.38 -14.25
N PRO A 173 3.31 6.76 -15.51
CA PRO A 173 2.90 8.06 -16.03
C PRO A 173 1.39 8.29 -15.87
N VAL A 174 0.92 9.52 -16.06
CA VAL A 174 -0.49 9.91 -15.84
C VAL A 174 -1.49 8.97 -16.52
N GLU A 175 -1.24 8.59 -17.77
CA GLU A 175 -2.12 7.69 -18.53
C GLU A 175 -2.16 6.28 -17.92
N GLU A 176 -1.00 5.72 -17.60
CA GLU A 176 -0.86 4.41 -16.97
C GLU A 176 -1.40 4.40 -15.53
N THR A 177 -1.32 5.53 -14.84
CA THR A 177 -1.93 5.72 -13.50
C THR A 177 -3.45 5.63 -13.57
N ARG A 178 -4.07 6.24 -14.59
CA ARG A 178 -5.52 6.12 -14.79
C ARG A 178 -5.94 4.68 -15.07
N LYS A 179 -5.20 3.97 -15.93
CA LYS A 179 -5.43 2.54 -16.19
C LYS A 179 -5.29 1.71 -14.92
N LEU A 180 -4.20 1.92 -14.16
CA LEU A 180 -3.96 1.23 -12.90
C LEU A 180 -5.12 1.42 -11.94
N PHE A 181 -5.57 2.65 -11.70
CA PHE A 181 -6.65 2.92 -10.75
C PHE A 181 -8.03 2.49 -11.22
N ALA A 182 -8.31 2.54 -12.52
CA ALA A 182 -9.51 1.92 -13.09
C ALA A 182 -9.55 0.40 -12.82
N LEU A 183 -8.38 -0.25 -12.86
CA LEU A 183 -8.24 -1.68 -12.64
C LEU A 183 -8.32 -2.09 -11.17
N ILE A 184 -7.67 -1.34 -10.26
CA ILE A 184 -7.55 -1.74 -8.85
C ILE A 184 -8.57 -1.07 -7.92
N GLY A 185 -9.22 0.01 -8.36
CA GLY A 185 -9.99 0.91 -7.50
C GLY A 185 -11.08 0.21 -6.67
N GLU A 186 -11.81 -0.73 -7.26
CA GLU A 186 -12.86 -1.51 -6.58
C GLU A 186 -12.32 -2.47 -5.52
N HIS A 187 -11.04 -2.81 -5.60
CA HIS A 187 -10.36 -3.71 -4.67
C HIS A 187 -9.64 -2.97 -3.53
N VAL A 188 -9.48 -1.64 -3.63
CA VAL A 188 -8.89 -0.82 -2.57
C VAL A 188 -9.89 -0.63 -1.44
N ILE A 189 -9.52 -1.10 -0.25
CA ILE A 189 -10.39 -1.02 0.93
C ILE A 189 -10.59 0.44 1.39
N PRO A 190 -11.69 0.77 2.09
CA PRO A 190 -11.96 2.14 2.54
C PRO A 190 -10.80 2.79 3.28
N ALA A 191 -10.17 2.05 4.21
CA ALA A 191 -9.04 2.55 5.01
C ALA A 191 -7.78 2.89 4.20
N MET A 192 -7.68 2.41 2.95
CA MET A 192 -6.52 2.62 2.06
C MET A 192 -6.85 3.52 0.87
N ARG A 193 -8.06 4.08 0.79
CA ARG A 193 -8.49 4.96 -0.32
C ARG A 193 -7.71 6.26 -0.41
N TYR A 194 -7.06 6.70 0.68
CA TYR A 194 -6.17 7.86 0.66
C TYR A 194 -4.97 7.67 -0.29
N LYS A 195 -4.63 6.44 -0.68
CA LYS A 195 -3.61 6.14 -1.71
C LYS A 195 -4.11 6.32 -3.14
N LEU A 196 -5.40 6.55 -3.36
CA LEU A 196 -5.98 6.83 -4.67
C LEU A 196 -6.12 8.36 -4.88
N PRO A 197 -6.29 8.83 -6.13
CA PRO A 197 -6.64 10.20 -6.38
C PRO A 197 -7.94 10.55 -5.64
N PRO A 198 -8.05 11.79 -5.11
CA PRO A 198 -9.31 12.24 -4.55
C PRO A 198 -10.39 12.18 -5.63
N ASN A 199 -11.56 11.63 -5.29
CA ASN A 199 -12.72 11.74 -6.17
C ASN A 199 -12.92 13.23 -6.46
N PRO A 200 -13.08 13.65 -7.73
CA PRO A 200 -13.48 15.00 -8.00
C PRO A 200 -14.81 15.20 -7.28
N VAL A 201 -14.82 16.09 -6.29
CA VAL A 201 -16.08 16.54 -5.69
C VAL A 201 -16.85 17.13 -6.86
N THR A 202 -17.91 16.46 -7.30
CA THR A 202 -18.89 17.09 -8.19
C THR A 202 -19.49 18.22 -7.39
N THR A 203 -18.97 19.43 -7.57
CA THR A 203 -19.67 20.67 -7.23
C THR A 203 -20.82 20.84 -8.23
N GLU A 204 -21.78 19.92 -8.20
CA GLU A 204 -23.09 20.16 -8.78
C GLU A 204 -23.86 21.05 -7.80
N GLY A 205 -24.15 22.27 -8.21
CA GLY A 205 -25.22 23.06 -7.60
C GLY A 205 -24.80 24.05 -6.50
N ALA A 206 -23.88 24.96 -6.79
CA ALA A 206 -23.99 26.30 -6.23
C ALA A 206 -24.13 27.29 -7.40
N LYS A 207 -25.38 27.46 -7.86
CA LYS A 207 -25.74 28.62 -8.68
C LYS A 207 -25.37 29.86 -7.87
N PRO A 208 -24.67 30.87 -8.43
CA PRO A 208 -24.55 32.15 -7.75
C PRO A 208 -25.97 32.71 -7.61
N GLU A 209 -26.44 32.84 -6.37
CA GLU A 209 -27.64 33.63 -6.11
C GLU A 209 -27.36 35.05 -6.64
N GLY A 210 -28.21 35.49 -7.57
CA GLY A 210 -28.14 36.83 -8.13
C GLY A 210 -28.29 37.89 -7.03
N PRO A 211 -27.83 39.12 -7.28
CA PRO A 211 -27.78 40.14 -6.24
C PRO A 211 -29.20 40.49 -5.76
N ALA A 212 -29.42 40.36 -4.45
CA ALA A 212 -30.65 40.81 -3.80
C ALA A 212 -30.84 42.34 -3.98
N PRO A 213 -32.10 42.82 -4.11
CA PRO A 213 -32.38 44.23 -4.34
C PRO A 213 -32.02 45.07 -3.11
N ARG A 214 -31.45 46.26 -3.37
CA ARG A 214 -31.06 47.24 -2.36
C ARG A 214 -32.27 48.04 -1.88
N THR A 215 -32.39 48.22 -0.57
CA THR A 215 -33.09 49.36 0.06
C THR A 215 -32.44 49.68 1.43
N PRO A 216 -32.57 50.92 1.93
CA PRO A 216 -31.44 51.64 2.53
C PRO A 216 -31.37 51.63 4.07
N SER A 217 -30.13 51.71 4.56
CA SER A 217 -29.62 52.48 5.72
C SER A 217 -30.44 52.59 7.00
N SER A 218 -29.91 52.02 8.09
CA SER A 218 -29.82 52.70 9.40
C SER A 218 -28.76 52.04 10.30
N THR A 219 -27.74 52.85 10.63
CA THR A 219 -26.90 52.95 11.85
C THR A 219 -26.64 51.75 12.79
N ALA A 220 -25.33 51.44 12.90
CA ALA A 220 -24.49 51.24 14.10
C ALA A 220 -24.95 50.30 15.23
N GLU A 221 -24.15 49.25 15.49
CA GLU A 221 -23.33 49.12 16.71
C GLU A 221 -22.39 47.90 16.65
N SER A 222 -21.32 48.01 17.41
CA SER A 222 -20.12 47.17 17.50
C SER A 222 -20.32 45.84 18.23
N SER A 223 -19.56 44.79 17.86
CA SER A 223 -18.79 43.97 18.81
C SER A 223 -17.98 42.87 18.11
N GLN A 224 -16.92 42.46 18.80
CA GLN A 224 -15.81 41.61 18.40
C GLN A 224 -16.21 40.15 18.15
N GLY A 225 -15.54 39.50 17.20
CA GLY A 225 -15.63 38.05 16.96
C GLY A 225 -14.33 37.55 16.34
N GLN A 226 -13.74 36.54 16.98
CA GLN A 226 -12.41 35.99 16.71
C GLN A 226 -12.40 35.11 15.45
N ASP A 227 -11.43 35.33 14.55
CA ASP A 227 -11.17 34.43 13.42
C ASP A 227 -10.48 33.15 13.90
N ALA A 228 -11.19 32.04 13.78
CA ALA A 228 -10.65 30.70 13.94
C ALA A 228 -9.95 30.28 12.64
N VAL A 229 -8.62 30.26 12.68
CA VAL A 229 -7.76 29.70 11.63
C VAL A 229 -7.92 28.17 11.63
N LEU A 230 -8.46 27.61 10.55
CA LEU A 230 -8.46 26.17 10.28
C LEU A 230 -7.01 25.69 10.11
N PRO A 231 -6.59 24.59 10.76
CA PRO A 231 -5.26 24.05 10.52
C PRO A 231 -5.22 23.38 9.15
N ASP A 232 -4.27 23.86 8.35
CA ASP A 232 -3.79 23.28 7.10
C ASP A 232 -3.57 21.76 7.25
N ALA A 233 -4.20 20.98 6.36
CA ALA A 233 -4.08 19.54 6.33
C ALA A 233 -2.67 19.19 5.84
N GLY A 234 -1.78 19.02 6.82
CA GLY A 234 -0.36 18.77 6.63
C GLY A 234 -0.07 17.74 5.53
N ASP A 235 0.67 18.22 4.54
CA ASP A 235 1.34 17.47 3.51
C ASP A 235 2.12 16.31 4.13
N VAL A 236 1.78 15.08 3.75
CA VAL A 236 2.50 13.87 4.19
C VAL A 236 3.83 13.87 3.47
N ARG A 237 4.83 14.47 4.10
CA ARG A 237 6.21 14.51 3.61
C ARG A 237 6.70 13.10 3.31
N ASP A 238 7.46 12.98 2.23
CA ASP A 238 8.23 11.82 1.74
C ASP A 238 9.13 11.11 2.78
N GLU A 239 9.13 11.55 4.04
CA GLU A 239 9.92 11.02 5.14
C GLU A 239 9.25 9.85 5.88
N ASP A 240 7.95 9.58 5.62
CA ASP A 240 7.21 8.49 6.26
C ASP A 240 7.30 7.14 5.51
N ILE A 241 7.94 7.09 4.33
CA ILE A 241 8.28 5.83 3.64
C ILE A 241 9.58 5.30 4.22
N VAL A 242 9.49 4.72 5.41
CA VAL A 242 10.56 3.90 5.98
C VAL A 242 10.43 2.51 5.35
N CYS A 243 11.18 2.24 4.28
CA CYS A 243 11.55 0.85 3.99
C CYS A 243 12.21 0.30 5.26
N PRO A 244 11.68 -0.76 5.89
CA PRO A 244 12.38 -1.38 6.99
C PRO A 244 13.76 -1.80 6.49
N PRO A 245 14.84 -1.59 7.28
CA PRO A 245 16.13 -2.15 6.93
C PRO A 245 15.97 -3.68 6.77
N GLU A 246 16.56 -4.24 5.72
CA GLU A 246 16.78 -5.68 5.63
C GLU A 246 17.71 -6.07 6.79
N GLU A 247 17.14 -6.36 7.97
CA GLU A 247 17.86 -7.08 9.01
C GLU A 247 18.04 -8.52 8.51
N SER A 248 19.23 -8.76 7.96
CA SER A 248 19.83 -10.09 7.86
C SER A 248 19.62 -10.81 9.17
N GLY A 249 18.99 -11.98 9.09
CA GLY A 249 18.55 -12.72 10.25
C GLY A 249 19.68 -13.07 11.20
N GLU A 250 19.44 -12.78 12.47
CA GLU A 250 19.87 -13.55 13.63
C GLU A 250 18.84 -13.25 14.74
N TRP A 251 17.79 -14.08 14.83
CA TRP A 251 17.01 -14.39 16.03
C TRP A 251 16.31 -15.73 15.81
#